data_AF-A0A4S2FAN2-F1
#
_entry.id   AF-A0A4S2FAN2-F1
#
_cell.length_a   1.000
_cell.length_b   1.000
_cell.length_c   1.000
_cell.angle_alpha   90.00
_cell.angle_beta   90.00
_cell.angle_gamma   90.00
#
_symmetry.space_group_name_H-M   'P 1'
#
loop_
_entity.id
_entity.type
_entity.pdbx_description
1 polymer ?
#
loop_
_entity_poly.entity_id
_entity_poly.type
_entity_poly.pdbx_seq_one_letter_code
_entity_poly.pdbx_strand_id
1 'polypeptide(L)' 'MSNSQTRATKRYQEKNGLISKSYKLKRELTVQFKEACERAGVSQAEQIAKMMKTFIDEHPE' A
#
# COMPACT_ATOMS: atom_id res chain seq x y z
N MET A 1 12.43 11.26 -18.55
CA MET A 1 11.42 11.33 -19.62
C MET A 1 10.09 10.84 -19.04
N SER A 2 9.07 11.68 -18.91
CA SER A 2 7.74 11.24 -18.42
C SER A 2 6.91 10.76 -19.60
N ASN A 3 6.78 9.44 -19.78
CA ASN A 3 5.90 8.89 -20.80
C ASN A 3 4.44 9.29 -20.53
N SER A 4 3.62 9.34 -21.57
CA SER A 4 2.17 9.64 -21.51
C SER A 4 1.43 8.79 -20.45
N GLN A 5 1.90 7.56 -20.24
CA GLN A 5 1.44 6.65 -19.18
C GLN A 5 1.55 7.28 -17.78
N THR A 6 2.61 8.03 -17.49
CA THR A 6 2.82 8.68 -16.18
C THR A 6 1.78 9.78 -15.91
N ARG A 7 1.33 10.50 -16.94
CA ARG A 7 0.29 11.54 -16.81
C ARG A 7 -1.10 10.94 -16.63
N ALA A 8 -1.41 9.87 -17.37
CA ALA A 8 -2.68 9.16 -17.26
C ALA A 8 -2.83 8.48 -15.88
N THR A 9 -1.80 7.77 -15.42
CA THR A 9 -1.78 7.14 -14.09
C THR A 9 -1.93 8.18 -12.98
N LYS A 10 -1.25 9.33 -13.10
CA LYS A 10 -1.37 10.42 -12.11
C LYS A 10 -2.80 10.97 -12.02
N ARG A 11 -3.44 11.26 -13.17
CA ARG A 11 -4.84 11.73 -13.21
C ARG A 11 -5.81 10.71 -12.63
N TYR A 12 -5.59 9.43 -12.89
CA TYR A 12 -6.41 8.37 -12.30
C TYR A 12 -6.24 8.29 -10.78
N GLN A 13 -5.01 8.35 -10.28
CA GLN A 13 -4.73 8.34 -8.85
C GLN A 13 -5.37 9.53 -8.14
N GLU A 14 -5.22 10.74 -8.69
CA GLU A 14 -5.85 11.96 -8.17
C GLU A 14 -7.38 11.82 -8.14
N LYS A 15 -8.00 11.34 -9.23
CA LYS A 15 -9.46 11.16 -9.30
C LYS A 15 -10.00 10.18 -8.26
N ASN A 16 -9.22 9.15 -7.90
CA ASN A 16 -9.63 8.10 -6.96
C ASN A 16 -9.08 8.32 -5.54
N GLY A 17 -8.48 9.48 -5.24
CA GLY A 17 -7.90 9.78 -3.93
C GLY A 17 -6.72 8.87 -3.54
N LEU A 18 -6.07 8.21 -4.50
CA LEU A 18 -4.96 7.30 -4.26
C LEU A 18 -3.66 8.09 -4.06
N ILE A 19 -3.02 7.90 -2.91
CA ILE A 19 -1.71 8.48 -2.61
C ILE A 19 -0.67 7.37 -2.61
N SER A 20 0.37 7.50 -3.44
CA SER A 20 1.52 6.61 -3.40
C SER A 20 2.46 7.04 -2.28
N LYS A 21 2.56 6.23 -1.22
CA LYS A 21 3.58 6.37 -0.16
C LYS A 21 4.59 5.25 -0.31
N SER A 22 5.85 5.60 -0.50
CA SER A 22 6.96 4.64 -0.58
C SER A 22 7.84 4.74 0.66
N TYR A 23 7.96 3.62 1.39
CA TYR A 23 8.88 3.47 2.52
C TYR A 23 10.00 2.51 2.14
N LYS A 24 11.18 2.71 2.73
CA LYS A 24 12.25 1.70 2.68
C LYS A 24 12.09 0.78 3.88
N LEU A 25 11.91 -0.51 3.63
CA LEU A 25 11.77 -1.55 4.65
C LEU A 25 12.89 -2.59 4.53
N LYS A 26 13.14 -3.33 5.61
CA LYS A 26 14.08 -4.45 5.57
C LYS A 26 13.57 -5.52 4.61
N ARG A 27 14.45 -6.02 3.73
CA ARG A 27 14.13 -7.07 2.74
C ARG A 27 13.45 -8.28 3.36
N GLU A 28 14.03 -8.80 4.43
CA GLU A 28 13.54 -10.00 5.11
C GLU A 28 12.10 -9.82 5.60
N LEU A 29 11.81 -8.68 6.25
CA LEU A 29 10.46 -8.35 6.70
C LEU A 29 9.47 -8.31 5.53
N THR A 30 9.84 -7.69 4.41
CA THR A 30 8.97 -7.60 3.23
C THR A 30 8.70 -8.97 2.61
N VAL A 31 9.70 -9.85 2.57
CA VAL A 31 9.54 -11.22 2.07
C VAL A 31 8.62 -12.04 2.98
N GLN A 32 8.86 -12.02 4.29
CA GLN A 32 8.02 -12.73 5.26
C GLN A 32 6.58 -12.23 5.24
N PHE A 33 6.37 -10.91 5.13
CA PHE A 33 5.05 -10.32 5.02
C PHE A 33 4.32 -10.79 3.75
N LYS A 34 5.02 -10.83 2.61
CA LYS A 34 4.46 -11.34 1.35
C LYS A 34 3.99 -12.79 1.51
N GLU A 35 4.86 -13.67 2.01
CA GLU A 35 4.51 -15.09 2.19
C GLU A 35 3.35 -15.28 3.18
N ALA A 36 3.29 -14.47 4.24
CA ALA A 36 2.18 -14.49 5.18
C ALA A 36 0.86 -14.08 4.52
N CYS A 37 0.87 -13.05 3.67
CA CYS A 37 -0.31 -12.64 2.91
C CYS A 37 -0.77 -13.73 1.94
N GLU A 38 0.17 -14.39 1.25
CA GLU A 38 -0.12 -15.51 0.35
C GLU A 38 -0.75 -16.69 1.08
N ARG A 39 -0.20 -17.09 2.24
CA ARG A 39 -0.79 -18.15 3.08
C ARG A 39 -2.18 -17.77 3.62
N ALA A 40 -2.41 -16.50 3.91
CA ALA A 40 -3.68 -15.99 4.39
C ALA A 40 -4.70 -15.73 3.27
N GLY A 41 -4.31 -15.83 1.99
CA GLY A 41 -5.18 -15.58 0.84
C GLY A 41 -5.58 -14.11 0.67
N VAL A 42 -4.78 -13.16 1.17
CA VAL A 42 -5.04 -11.71 1.10
C VAL A 42 -3.98 -10.99 0.28
N SER A 43 -4.32 -9.83 -0.26
CA SER A 43 -3.31 -8.97 -0.90
C SER A 43 -2.49 -8.21 0.15
N GLN A 44 -1.21 -7.93 -0.14
CA GLN A 44 -0.38 -7.11 0.73
C GLN A 44 -0.99 -5.71 0.96
N ALA A 45 -1.60 -5.12 -0.07
CA ALA A 45 -2.22 -3.81 0.01
C ALA A 45 -3.44 -3.81 0.95
N GLU A 46 -4.28 -4.84 0.86
CA GLU A 46 -5.43 -5.02 1.75
C GLU A 46 -5.00 -5.21 3.20
N GLN A 47 -3.98 -6.05 3.44
CA GLN A 47 -3.48 -6.29 4.79
C GLN A 47 -2.86 -5.02 5.39
N ILE A 48 -2.10 -4.24 4.62
CA ILE A 48 -1.57 -2.94 5.06
C ILE A 48 -2.72 -1.98 5.38
N ALA A 49 -3.72 -1.87 4.50
CA ALA A 49 -4.86 -0.99 4.73
C ALA A 49 -5.64 -1.36 6.00
N LYS A 50 -5.79 -2.66 6.28
CA LYS A 50 -6.38 -3.16 7.54
C LYS A 50 -5.56 -2.70 8.74
N MET A 51 -4.24 -2.93 8.72
CA MET A 51 -3.35 -2.54 9.83
C MET A 51 -3.34 -1.02 10.06
N MET A 52 -3.38 -0.22 8.99
CA MET A 52 -3.48 1.24 9.09
C MET A 52 -4.78 1.69 9.77
N LYS A 53 -5.93 1.10 9.37
CA LYS A 53 -7.22 1.40 9.99
C LYS A 53 -7.23 1.04 11.47
N THR A 54 -6.80 -0.18 11.80
CA THR A 54 -6.70 -0.62 13.20
C THR A 54 -5.86 0.34 14.03
N PHE A 55 -4.71 0.78 13.51
CA PHE A 55 -3.84 1.71 14.25
C PHE A 55 -4.47 3.11 14.44
N ILE A 56 -5.23 3.60 13.45
CA ILE A 56 -6.00 4.85 13.56
C ILE A 56 -7.10 4.71 14.62
N ASP A 57 -7.85 3.61 14.58
CA ASP A 57 -8.94 3.35 15.53
C ASP A 57 -8.44 3.20 16.98
N GLU A 58 -7.22 2.69 17.16
CA GLU A 58 -6.55 2.59 18.47
C GLU A 58 -6.07 3.94 19.02
N HIS A 59 -5.87 4.96 18.16
CA HIS A 59 -5.35 6.28 18.54
C HIS A 59 -6.25 7.41 18.01
N PRO A 60 -7.50 7.52 18.51
CA PRO A 60 -8.38 8.64 18.16
C PRO A 60 -7.85 9.96 18.75
N GLU A 61 -8.06 11.06 18.03
CA GLU A 61 -7.77 12.45 18.47
C GLU A 61 -8.55 12.85 19.72
#